data_AF-A0A914V001-F1
#
_entry.id   AF-A0A914V001-F1
#
_cell.length_a   1.000
_cell.length_b   1.000
_cell.length_c   1.000
_cell.angle_alpha   90.00
_cell.angle_beta   90.00
_cell.angle_gamma   90.00
#
_symmetry.space_group_name_H-M   'P 1'
#
loop_
_entity.id
_entity.type
_entity.pdbx_description
1 polymer ?
#
loop_
_entity_poly.entity_id
_entity_poly.type
_entity_poly.pdbx_seq_one_letter_code
_entity_poly.pdbx_strand_id
1 'polypeptide(L)'
;MLAAHDLGMATSGEYVFINIDVSTGSHAEKPWLRANDTNSPENERAKDAYKALKTISLRRSDRDEYKNFEQRVKDRAEKQYQYSKTTGKEYE
;
A
#
# COMPACT_ATOMS: atom_id res chain seq x y z
N MET A 1 12.97 6.51 -0.93
CA MET A 1 13.48 5.43 -1.78
C MET A 1 14.19 5.92 -3.03
N LEU A 2 13.62 6.82 -3.85
CA LEU A 2 14.30 7.32 -5.05
C LEU A 2 15.69 7.92 -4.76
N ALA A 3 15.83 8.80 -3.76
CA ALA A 3 17.14 9.31 -3.37
C ALA A 3 18.15 8.22 -2.97
N ALA A 4 17.68 7.14 -2.33
CA ALA A 4 18.54 6.00 -1.98
C ALA A 4 18.91 5.14 -3.19
N HIS A 5 18.05 5.11 -4.22
CA HIS A 5 18.35 4.49 -5.52
C HIS A 5 19.40 5.29 -6.28
N ASP A 6 19.26 6.62 -6.33
CA ASP A 6 20.22 7.52 -6.96
C ASP A 6 21.61 7.47 -6.31
N LEU A 7 21.67 7.18 -4.99
CA LEU A 7 22.91 6.96 -4.25
C LEU A 7 23.43 5.50 -4.33
N GLY A 8 22.76 4.62 -5.08
CA GLY A 8 23.14 3.20 -5.22
C GLY A 8 22.84 2.33 -4.00
N MET A 9 22.32 2.89 -2.91
CA MET A 9 22.05 2.17 -1.66
C MET A 9 20.91 1.16 -1.81
N ALA A 10 19.88 1.49 -2.61
CA ALA A 10 18.73 0.62 -2.81
C ALA A 10 19.01 -0.56 -3.78
N THR A 11 20.15 -0.54 -4.48
CA THR A 11 20.52 -1.55 -5.49
C THR A 11 21.82 -2.27 -5.17
N SER A 12 22.65 -1.77 -4.24
CA SER A 12 23.94 -2.38 -3.89
C SER A 12 23.80 -3.72 -3.16
N GLY A 13 22.66 -3.96 -2.50
CA GLY A 13 22.46 -5.12 -1.62
C GLY A 13 23.09 -4.98 -0.23
N GLU A 14 23.74 -3.85 0.06
CA GLU A 14 24.38 -3.57 1.35
C GLU A 14 23.41 -3.00 2.39
N TYR A 15 22.24 -2.52 1.93
CA TYR A 15 21.25 -1.85 2.77
C TYR A 15 19.92 -2.59 2.74
N VAL A 16 19.29 -2.65 3.91
CA VAL A 16 17.87 -3.02 4.05
C VAL A 16 17.12 -1.79 4.54
N PHE A 17 16.10 -1.40 3.80
CA PHE A 17 15.20 -0.33 4.20
C PHE A 17 13.99 -0.94 4.89
N ILE A 18 13.58 -0.34 6.01
CA ILE A 18 12.39 -0.76 6.74
C ILE A 18 11.51 0.47 6.95
N ASN A 19 10.23 0.38 6.56
CA ASN A 19 9.21 1.33 6.99
C ASN A 19 8.16 0.62 7.84
N ILE A 20 7.60 1.35 8.80
CA ILE A 20 6.52 0.87 9.66
C ILE A 20 5.23 1.52 9.17
N ASP A 21 4.28 0.70 8.76
CA ASP A 21 2.98 1.14 8.29
C ASP A 21 1.89 0.27 8.93
N VAL A 22 1.35 0.79 10.04
CA VAL A 22 0.35 0.10 10.88
C VAL A 22 -1.06 0.64 10.65
N SER A 23 -1.25 1.46 9.61
CA SER A 23 -2.57 1.99 9.29
C SER A 23 -3.47 0.91 8.68
N THR A 24 -4.74 0.87 9.10
CA THR A 24 -5.75 -0.03 8.52
C THR A 24 -6.10 0.47 7.12
N GLY A 25 -5.44 -0.04 6.09
CA GLY A 25 -5.69 0.31 4.68
C GLY A 25 -4.44 0.34 3.79
N SER A 26 -3.24 0.51 4.35
CA SER A 26 -2.04 0.80 3.56
C SER A 26 -1.32 -0.39 2.92
N HIS A 27 -1.97 -1.55 2.84
CA HIS A 27 -1.45 -2.68 2.06
C HIS A 27 -1.69 -2.47 0.57
N ALA A 28 -1.15 -1.37 0.03
CA ALA A 28 -1.15 -1.14 -1.40
C ALA A 28 -0.30 -2.25 -2.05
N GLU A 29 -0.90 -3.01 -2.97
CA GLU A 29 -0.20 -4.06 -3.73
C GLU A 29 1.02 -3.49 -4.49
N LYS A 30 0.96 -2.22 -4.87
CA LYS A 30 2.02 -1.48 -5.58
C LYS A 30 2.34 -0.17 -4.83
N PRO A 31 3.08 -0.23 -3.70
CA PRO A 31 3.30 0.94 -2.85
C PRO A 31 4.21 2.00 -3.50
N TRP A 32 4.97 1.59 -4.52
CA TRP A 32 5.81 2.46 -5.35
C TRP A 32 5.03 3.21 -6.44
N LEU A 33 3.80 2.80 -6.77
CA LEU A 33 3.04 3.38 -7.86
C LEU A 33 2.40 4.71 -7.42
N ARG A 34 2.51 5.72 -8.28
CA ARG A 34 1.78 6.99 -8.11
C ARG A 34 0.77 7.14 -9.25
N ALA A 35 -0.51 7.21 -8.89
CA ALA A 35 -1.64 7.22 -9.84
C ALA A 35 -1.68 8.46 -10.75
N ASN A 36 -1.10 9.57 -10.31
CA ASN A 36 -1.01 10.79 -11.11
C ASN A 36 0.08 10.72 -12.19
N ASP A 37 0.93 9.69 -12.15
CA ASP A 37 2.10 9.58 -13.02
C ASP A 37 2.39 8.12 -13.42
N THR A 38 1.34 7.39 -13.78
CA THR A 38 1.34 5.92 -13.90
C THR A 38 2.40 5.36 -14.86
N ASN A 39 2.79 6.13 -15.90
CA ASN A 39 3.73 5.71 -16.95
C ASN A 39 5.10 6.39 -16.88
N SER A 40 5.45 7.01 -15.75
CA SER A 40 6.73 7.71 -15.65
C SER A 40 7.90 6.76 -15.41
N PRO A 41 9.09 7.07 -15.98
CA PRO A 41 10.36 6.46 -15.60
C PRO A 41 10.62 6.47 -14.08
N GLU A 42 9.99 7.38 -13.35
CA GLU A 42 10.07 7.45 -11.90
C GLU A 42 9.37 6.27 -11.20
N ASN A 43 8.23 5.80 -11.71
CA ASN A 43 7.57 4.62 -11.15
C ASN A 43 8.40 3.36 -11.32
N GLU A 44 9.07 3.17 -12.45
CA GLU A 44 9.97 2.03 -12.66
C GLU A 44 11.24 2.13 -11.78
N ARG A 45 11.81 3.34 -11.61
CA ARG A 45 12.89 3.56 -10.63
C ARG A 45 12.44 3.29 -9.20
N ALA A 46 11.24 3.74 -8.83
CA ALA A 46 10.67 3.50 -7.51
C ALA A 46 10.43 2.00 -7.30
N LYS A 47 9.87 1.30 -8.28
CA LYS A 47 9.66 -0.15 -8.24
C LYS A 47 10.97 -0.91 -8.04
N ASP A 48 12.04 -0.50 -8.71
CA ASP A 48 13.36 -1.08 -8.52
C ASP A 48 13.91 -0.81 -7.11
N ALA A 49 13.86 0.45 -6.66
CA ALA A 49 14.28 0.84 -5.32
C ALA A 49 13.53 0.11 -4.20
N TYR A 50 12.22 -0.12 -4.37
CA TYR A 50 11.37 -0.78 -3.39
C TYR A 50 11.70 -2.27 -3.22
N LYS A 51 12.52 -2.89 -4.08
CA LYS A 51 13.02 -4.26 -3.86
C LYS A 51 13.85 -4.37 -2.57
N ALA A 52 14.53 -3.30 -2.18
CA ALA A 52 15.30 -3.21 -0.94
C ALA A 52 14.48 -2.80 0.29
N LEU A 53 13.17 -2.51 0.12
CA LEU A 53 12.27 -2.09 1.21
C LEU A 53 11.47 -3.26 1.77
N LYS A 54 11.39 -3.33 3.10
CA LYS A 54 10.45 -4.19 3.83
C LYS A 54 9.48 -3.33 4.65
N THR A 55 8.19 -3.59 4.48
CA THR A 55 7.15 -2.94 5.28
C THR A 55 6.76 -3.80 6.46
N ILE A 56 6.83 -3.24 7.67
CA ILE A 56 6.25 -3.84 8.88
C ILE A 56 4.84 -3.29 9.05
N SER A 57 3.86 -4.18 9.09
CA SER A 57 2.44 -3.82 9.15
C SER A 57 1.63 -4.73 10.06
N LEU A 58 0.40 -4.31 10.36
CA LEU A 58 -0.53 -5.15 11.10
C LEU A 58 -0.91 -6.38 10.26
N ARG A 59 -0.83 -7.56 10.90
CA ARG A 59 -1.18 -8.82 10.27
C ARG A 59 -2.66 -8.86 9.92
N ARG A 60 -2.98 -8.92 8.62
CA ARG A 60 -4.30 -9.35 8.14
C ARG A 60 -4.38 -10.87 8.17
N SER A 61 -5.56 -11.40 8.50
CA SER A 61 -5.79 -12.84 8.51
C SER A 61 -6.21 -13.31 7.11
N ASP A 62 -5.56 -14.35 6.57
CA ASP A 62 -5.95 -14.94 5.28
C ASP A 62 -7.18 -15.85 5.36
N ARG A 63 -7.75 -15.98 6.56
CA ARG A 63 -8.93 -16.79 6.84
C ARG A 63 -10.17 -16.20 6.17
N ASP A 64 -11.04 -17.08 5.68
CA ASP A 64 -12.25 -16.67 4.99
C ASP A 64 -13.22 -15.93 5.93
N GLU A 65 -13.23 -16.25 7.23
CA GLU A 65 -14.06 -15.54 8.21
C GLU A 65 -13.67 -14.05 8.31
N TYR A 66 -12.38 -13.74 8.21
CA TYR A 66 -11.88 -12.37 8.25
C TYR A 66 -12.23 -11.62 6.96
N LYS A 67 -12.01 -12.23 5.79
CA LYS A 67 -12.40 -11.67 4.48
C LYS A 67 -13.91 -11.40 4.42
N ASN A 68 -14.72 -12.36 4.88
CA ASN A 68 -16.17 -12.22 4.95
C ASN A 68 -16.61 -11.12 5.93
N PHE A 69 -15.90 -10.97 7.06
CA PHE A 69 -16.13 -9.85 7.97
C PHE A 69 -15.84 -8.51 7.32
N GLU A 70 -14.67 -8.35 6.67
CA GLU A 70 -14.30 -7.12 5.97
C GLU A 70 -15.34 -6.76 4.90
N GLN A 71 -15.80 -7.74 4.10
CA GLN A 71 -16.84 -7.52 3.10
C GLN A 71 -18.16 -7.05 3.73
N ARG A 72 -18.60 -7.65 4.85
CA ARG A 72 -19.83 -7.22 5.53
C ARG A 72 -19.72 -5.81 6.10
N VAL A 73 -18.54 -5.41 6.56
CA VAL A 73 -18.28 -4.05 7.04
C VAL A 73 -18.40 -3.05 5.89
N LYS A 74 -17.77 -3.33 4.73
CA LYS A 74 -17.88 -2.53 3.50
C LYS A 74 -19.32 -2.38 3.06
N ASP A 75 -20.03 -3.49 2.95
CA ASP A 75 -21.45 -3.53 2.57
C ASP A 75 -22.32 -2.69 3.51
N ARG A 76 -22.10 -2.81 4.82
CA ARG A 76 -22.87 -2.06 5.82
C ARG A 76 -22.54 -0.57 5.76
N ALA A 77 -21.26 -0.21 5.62
CA ALA A 77 -20.81 1.18 5.49
C ALA A 77 -21.54 1.86 4.32
N GLU A 78 -21.62 1.20 3.18
CA GLU A 78 -22.31 1.77 2.02
C GLU A 78 -23.82 1.79 2.18
N LYS A 79 -24.44 0.63 2.48
CA LYS A 79 -25.91 0.49 2.51
C LYS A 79 -26.57 1.31 3.61
N GLN A 80 -25.92 1.48 4.77
CA GLN A 80 -26.54 2.13 5.93
C GLN A 80 -26.06 3.57 6.13
N TYR A 81 -24.85 3.91 5.68
CA TYR A 81 -24.24 5.22 5.95
C TYR A 81 -23.89 6.00 4.69
N GLN A 82 -24.16 5.46 3.49
CA GLN A 82 -23.81 6.09 2.21
C GLN A 82 -22.34 6.55 2.22
N TYR A 83 -21.45 5.70 2.74
CA TYR A 83 -20.08 6.06 3.08
C TYR A 83 -19.37 6.75 1.91
N SER A 84 -19.48 6.20 0.70
CA SER A 84 -18.81 6.74 -0.48
C SER A 84 -19.31 8.13 -0.84
N LYS A 85 -20.62 8.35 -0.75
CA LYS A 85 -21.23 9.66 -1.00
C LYS A 85 -20.83 10.70 0.05
N THR A 86 -20.75 10.29 1.32
CA THR A 86 -20.44 11.18 2.44
C THR A 86 -18.97 11.57 2.49
N THR A 87 -18.08 10.62 2.21
CA THR A 87 -16.62 10.81 2.34
C THR A 87 -15.92 11.12 1.02
N GLY A 88 -16.59 10.88 -0.11
CA GLY A 88 -15.99 10.96 -1.44
C GLY A 88 -14.95 9.87 -1.71
N LYS A 89 -14.93 8.79 -0.92
CA LYS A 89 -13.97 7.68 -1.02
C LYS A 89 -14.66 6.33 -0.85
N GLU A 90 -14.14 5.31 -1.53
CA GLU A 90 -14.55 3.93 -1.27
C GLU A 90 -14.03 3.44 0.09
N TYR A 91 -14.70 2.43 0.64
CA TYR A 91 -14.28 1.81 1.90
C TYR A 91 -13.17 0.76 1.65
N GLU A 92 -11.97 0.99 2.22
CA GLU A 92 -10.77 0.15 2.08
C GLU A 92 -10.78 -1.13 2.91
#